data_AF-A0A1Q5Q845-F1
#
_entry.id   AF-A0A1Q5Q845-F1
#
_cell.length_a   1.000
_cell.length_b   1.000
_cell.length_c   1.000
_cell.angle_alpha   90.00
_cell.angle_beta   90.00
_cell.angle_gamma   90.00
#
_symmetry.space_group_name_H-M   'P 1'
#
loop_
_entity.id
_entity.type
_entity.pdbx_description
1 polymer ?
#
loop_
_entity_poly.entity_id
_entity_poly.type
_entity_poly.pdbx_seq_one_letter_code
_entity_poly.pdbx_strand_id
1 'polypeptide(L)'
;MASVTDYIDLSQPSLQVSALAIAFNPIFWNIVARQVIFSLGIFRDHLYLQALEDQPFYEPVHQPYIAYALFASGNVLVISSMWALGVTGTYLGDYFGILMDAPVTGFPFNVTGSPMYWGSTLSFLGTSLYYGKAAGLLLTLEVFILYWFALRWEDPFTAEIYAKRERERAKSSKSS
;
A
#
# COMPACT_ATOMS: atom_id res chain seq x y z
N MET A 1 41.74 28.60 -19.55
CA MET A 1 41.25 27.26 -19.15
C MET A 1 39.81 27.17 -19.61
N ALA A 2 39.42 26.09 -20.29
CA ALA A 2 38.04 25.93 -20.74
C ALA A 2 37.11 25.80 -19.52
N SER A 3 35.96 26.47 -19.56
CA SER A 3 34.93 26.40 -18.53
C SER A 3 33.96 25.26 -18.86
N VAL A 4 33.34 24.65 -17.84
CA VAL A 4 32.32 23.61 -18.03
C VAL A 4 31.17 24.10 -18.92
N THR A 5 30.86 25.40 -18.86
CA THR A 5 29.82 26.05 -19.67
C THR A 5 30.12 26.02 -21.16
N ASP A 6 31.40 25.93 -21.56
CA ASP A 6 31.80 25.88 -22.98
C ASP A 6 31.42 24.55 -23.65
N TYR A 7 31.09 23.52 -22.86
CA TYR A 7 30.73 22.18 -23.32
C TYR A 7 29.23 21.86 -23.18
N ILE A 8 28.41 22.80 -22.70
CA ILE A 8 26.96 22.61 -22.48
C ILE A 8 26.18 23.65 -23.28
N ASP A 9 25.59 23.21 -24.40
CA ASP A 9 24.76 24.07 -25.24
C ASP A 9 23.27 23.93 -24.89
N LEU A 10 22.78 24.82 -24.04
CA LEU A 10 21.39 24.87 -23.57
C LEU A 10 20.38 25.30 -24.65
N SER A 11 20.86 25.81 -25.79
CA SER A 11 19.98 26.22 -26.90
C SER A 11 19.45 25.04 -27.70
N GLN A 12 20.09 23.86 -27.58
CA GLN A 12 19.72 22.67 -28.35
C GLN A 12 18.37 22.11 -27.90
N PRO A 13 17.38 22.01 -28.80
CA PRO A 13 16.07 21.45 -28.47
C PRO A 13 16.14 19.98 -28.01
N SER A 14 17.08 19.21 -28.55
CA SER A 14 17.32 17.81 -28.16
C SER A 14 17.69 17.68 -26.68
N LEU A 15 18.56 18.58 -26.17
CA LEU A 15 18.96 18.61 -24.77
C LEU A 15 17.77 18.98 -23.87
N GLN A 16 16.97 19.97 -24.28
CA GLN A 16 15.77 20.40 -23.54
C GLN A 16 14.70 19.30 -23.49
N VAL A 17 14.42 18.65 -24.62
CA VAL A 17 13.46 17.53 -24.70
C VAL A 17 13.94 16.34 -23.86
N SER A 18 15.24 16.02 -23.90
CA SER A 18 15.81 14.96 -23.07
C SER A 18 15.67 15.28 -21.57
N ALA A 19 16.01 16.50 -21.15
CA ALA A 19 15.86 16.93 -19.77
C ALA A 19 14.40 16.88 -19.29
N LEU A 20 13.46 17.34 -20.13
CA LEU A 20 12.02 17.28 -19.84
C LEU A 20 11.51 15.83 -19.75
N ALA A 21 11.93 14.95 -20.66
CA ALA A 21 11.54 13.55 -20.64
C ALA A 21 12.08 12.82 -19.39
N ILE A 22 13.33 13.10 -19.00
CA ILE A 22 13.94 12.57 -17.78
C ILE A 22 13.16 13.03 -16.53
N ALA A 23 12.76 14.30 -16.49
CA ALA A 23 11.99 14.85 -15.37
C ALA A 23 10.52 14.34 -15.34
N PHE A 24 9.90 14.16 -16.51
CA PHE A 24 8.53 13.67 -16.64
C PHE A 24 8.39 12.23 -16.13
N ASN A 25 9.36 11.37 -16.44
CA ASN A 25 9.30 9.94 -16.19
C ASN A 25 8.93 9.56 -14.73
N PRO A 26 9.63 10.02 -13.68
CA PRO A 26 9.27 9.69 -12.30
C PRO A 26 7.90 10.26 -11.87
N ILE A 27 7.53 11.45 -12.35
CA ILE A 27 6.25 12.08 -12.00
C ILE A 27 5.09 11.29 -12.60
N PHE A 28 5.21 10.93 -13.88
CA PHE A 28 4.21 10.16 -14.60
C PHE A 28 3.99 8.79 -13.96
N TRP A 29 5.06 8.02 -13.73
CA TRP A 29 4.94 6.68 -13.15
C TRP A 29 4.40 6.70 -11.73
N ASN A 30 4.77 7.69 -10.91
CA ASN A 30 4.21 7.85 -9.57
C ASN A 30 2.70 8.11 -9.60
N ILE A 31 2.21 8.90 -10.56
CA ILE A 31 0.78 9.13 -10.72
C ILE A 31 0.13 7.84 -11.18
N VAL A 32 0.52 7.32 -12.34
CA VAL A 32 -0.09 6.15 -12.99
C VAL A 32 -0.14 4.93 -12.06
N ALA A 33 0.95 4.62 -11.35
CA ALA A 33 1.01 3.48 -10.45
C ALA A 33 -0.07 3.56 -9.36
N ARG A 34 -0.30 4.74 -8.78
CA ARG A 34 -1.36 4.91 -7.75
C ARG A 34 -2.75 4.68 -8.32
N GLN A 35 -3.05 5.22 -9.51
CA GLN A 35 -4.36 4.99 -10.12
C GLN A 35 -4.55 3.52 -10.48
N VAL A 36 -3.53 2.88 -11.06
CA VAL A 36 -3.62 1.46 -11.44
C VAL A 36 -3.85 0.58 -10.21
N ILE A 37 -3.09 0.75 -9.13
CA ILE A 37 -3.25 -0.05 -7.90
C ILE A 37 -4.66 0.13 -7.32
N PHE A 38 -5.13 1.38 -7.22
CA PHE A 38 -6.46 1.66 -6.68
C PHE A 38 -7.58 1.08 -7.56
N SER A 39 -7.51 1.28 -8.88
CA SER A 39 -8.50 0.75 -9.83
C SER A 39 -8.52 -0.77 -9.87
N LEU A 40 -7.36 -1.43 -9.81
CA LEU A 40 -7.28 -2.89 -9.71
C LEU A 40 -7.89 -3.39 -8.39
N GLY A 41 -7.74 -2.64 -7.29
CA GLY A 41 -8.42 -2.92 -6.03
C GLY A 41 -9.93 -2.90 -6.16
N ILE A 42 -10.51 -1.85 -6.75
CA ILE A 42 -11.95 -1.75 -7.02
C ILE A 42 -12.42 -2.90 -7.92
N PHE A 43 -11.67 -3.20 -8.98
CA PHE A 43 -12.02 -4.27 -9.91
C PHE A 43 -12.02 -5.65 -9.23
N ARG A 44 -11.00 -5.94 -8.41
CA ARG A 44 -10.95 -7.15 -7.58
C ARG A 44 -12.17 -7.24 -6.66
N ASP A 45 -12.52 -6.15 -5.98
CA ASP A 45 -13.65 -6.13 -5.04
C ASP A 45 -14.98 -6.34 -5.77
N HIS A 46 -15.12 -5.81 -6.99
CA HIS A 46 -16.26 -6.09 -7.85
C HIS A 46 -16.36 -7.58 -8.22
N LEU A 47 -15.26 -8.19 -8.66
CA LEU A 47 -15.22 -9.64 -8.96
C LEU A 47 -15.54 -10.49 -7.73
N TYR A 48 -15.03 -10.09 -6.56
CA TYR A 48 -15.32 -10.76 -5.29
C TYR A 48 -16.82 -10.73 -4.96
N LEU A 49 -17.45 -9.55 -5.05
CA LEU A 49 -18.88 -9.41 -4.76
C LEU A 49 -19.74 -10.20 -5.75
N GLN A 50 -19.44 -10.14 -7.05
CA GLN A 50 -20.11 -10.98 -8.05
C GLN A 50 -19.98 -12.47 -7.73
N ALA A 51 -18.77 -12.91 -7.40
CA ALA A 51 -18.53 -14.28 -7.00
C ALA A 51 -19.31 -14.70 -5.76
N LEU A 52 -19.62 -13.79 -4.83
CA LEU A 52 -20.49 -14.08 -3.67
C LEU A 52 -21.97 -14.10 -4.01
N GLU A 53 -22.42 -13.25 -4.93
CA GLU A 53 -23.82 -13.19 -5.40
C GLU A 53 -24.24 -14.52 -6.02
N ASP A 54 -23.36 -15.13 -6.82
CA ASP A 54 -23.58 -16.42 -7.49
C ASP A 54 -23.62 -17.64 -6.53
N GLN A 55 -23.24 -17.46 -5.26
CA GLN A 55 -23.12 -18.55 -4.29
C GLN A 55 -24.42 -18.76 -3.52
N PRO A 56 -24.72 -20.00 -3.07
CA PRO A 56 -25.89 -20.25 -2.25
C PRO A 56 -25.81 -19.51 -0.91
N PHE A 57 -26.96 -19.05 -0.43
CA PHE A 57 -27.09 -18.55 0.92
C PHE A 57 -27.04 -19.70 1.92
N TYR A 58 -26.26 -19.54 2.99
CA TYR A 58 -26.16 -20.51 4.07
C TYR A 58 -26.36 -19.81 5.42
N GLU A 59 -27.53 -20.05 6.02
CA GLU A 59 -28.02 -19.34 7.21
C GLU A 59 -27.04 -19.32 8.39
N PRO A 60 -26.32 -20.41 8.74
CA PRO A 60 -25.38 -20.39 9.87
C PRO A 60 -24.22 -19.40 9.72
N VAL A 61 -23.86 -19.06 8.47
CA VAL A 61 -22.81 -18.07 8.17
C VAL A 61 -23.35 -16.65 8.25
N HIS A 62 -24.66 -16.44 8.15
CA HIS A 62 -25.26 -15.12 8.18
C HIS A 62 -25.27 -14.54 9.59
N GLN A 63 -24.22 -13.78 9.92
CA GLN A 63 -23.98 -13.21 11.25
C GLN A 63 -23.81 -11.68 11.17
N PRO A 64 -24.89 -10.92 10.88
CA PRO A 64 -24.80 -9.50 10.52
C PRO A 64 -24.23 -8.61 11.63
N TYR A 65 -24.50 -8.91 12.91
CA TYR A 65 -23.95 -8.14 14.03
C TYR A 65 -22.42 -8.29 14.15
N ILE A 66 -21.92 -9.51 13.94
CA ILE A 66 -20.47 -9.76 13.89
C ILE A 66 -19.88 -9.06 12.66
N ALA A 67 -20.55 -9.13 11.52
CA ALA A 67 -20.12 -8.44 10.31
C ALA A 67 -19.96 -6.93 10.53
N TYR A 68 -20.92 -6.26 11.18
CA TYR A 68 -20.81 -4.84 11.49
C TYR A 68 -19.62 -4.51 12.40
N ALA A 69 -19.34 -5.33 13.41
CA ALA A 69 -18.17 -5.15 14.26
C ALA A 69 -16.86 -5.33 13.47
N LEU A 70 -16.80 -6.32 12.57
CA LEU A 70 -15.66 -6.55 11.68
C LEU A 70 -15.46 -5.40 10.69
N PHE A 71 -16.53 -4.88 10.10
CA PHE A 71 -16.44 -3.72 9.21
C PHE A 71 -15.98 -2.47 9.96
N ALA A 72 -16.52 -2.21 11.15
CA ALA A 72 -16.13 -1.06 11.95
C ALA A 72 -14.64 -1.13 12.34
N SER A 73 -14.20 -2.26 12.90
CA SER A 73 -12.79 -2.46 13.27
C SER A 73 -11.86 -2.45 12.06
N GLY A 74 -12.24 -3.15 10.98
CA GLY A 74 -11.46 -3.21 9.76
C GLY A 74 -11.28 -1.86 9.08
N ASN A 75 -12.36 -1.09 8.91
CA ASN A 75 -12.28 0.25 8.32
C ASN A 75 -11.53 1.22 9.22
N VAL A 76 -11.66 1.12 10.55
CA VAL A 76 -10.86 1.92 11.47
C VAL A 76 -9.37 1.66 11.24
N LEU A 77 -8.92 0.41 11.14
CA LEU A 77 -7.52 0.08 10.86
C LEU A 77 -7.06 0.58 9.48
N VAL A 78 -7.84 0.35 8.42
CA VAL A 78 -7.48 0.76 7.06
C VAL A 78 -7.43 2.28 6.93
N ILE A 79 -8.48 2.99 7.34
CA ILE A 79 -8.56 4.44 7.13
C ILE A 79 -7.53 5.17 7.99
N SER A 80 -7.36 4.79 9.26
CA SER A 80 -6.39 5.45 10.13
C SER A 80 -4.94 5.17 9.73
N SER A 81 -4.63 4.00 9.18
CA SER A 81 -3.30 3.73 8.63
C SER A 81 -3.03 4.50 7.34
N MET A 82 -4.01 4.59 6.43
CA MET A 82 -3.90 5.42 5.23
C MET A 82 -3.75 6.90 5.59
N TRP A 83 -4.43 7.37 6.63
CA TRP A 83 -4.24 8.73 7.16
C TRP A 83 -2.81 8.93 7.66
N ALA A 84 -2.28 8.00 8.46
CA ALA A 84 -0.96 8.12 9.05
C ALA A 84 0.19 8.03 8.03
N LEU A 85 0.05 7.19 6.99
CA LEU A 85 1.04 7.04 5.91
C LEU A 85 0.86 8.03 4.76
N GLY A 86 -0.35 8.59 4.62
CA GLY A 86 -0.76 9.32 3.42
C GLY A 86 -0.91 8.41 2.19
N VAL A 87 -1.44 8.98 1.11
CA VAL A 87 -1.68 8.27 -0.16
C VAL A 87 -0.37 7.74 -0.76
N THR A 88 0.70 8.54 -0.71
CA THR A 88 2.00 8.15 -1.26
C THR A 88 2.64 7.02 -0.46
N GLY A 89 2.67 7.11 0.87
CA GLY A 89 3.21 6.04 1.72
C GLY A 89 2.43 4.74 1.57
N THR A 90 1.11 4.83 1.39
CA THR A 90 0.22 3.67 1.21
C THR A 90 0.47 2.92 -0.10
N TYR A 91 0.53 3.63 -1.24
CA TYR A 91 0.53 2.99 -2.56
C TYR A 91 1.91 2.88 -3.20
N LEU A 92 2.86 3.73 -2.82
CA LEU A 92 4.18 3.80 -3.45
C LEU A 92 5.33 3.59 -2.47
N GLY A 93 5.09 3.60 -1.16
CA GLY A 93 6.07 3.76 -0.08
C GLY A 93 7.46 3.16 -0.35
N ASP A 94 7.76 2.03 0.27
CA ASP A 94 9.12 1.50 0.30
C ASP A 94 9.53 0.90 -1.06
N TYR A 95 8.57 0.41 -1.84
CA TYR A 95 8.79 -0.16 -3.18
C TYR A 95 9.36 0.84 -4.20
N PHE A 96 8.97 2.12 -4.12
CA PHE A 96 9.52 3.19 -4.96
C PHE A 96 10.58 4.03 -4.21
N GLY A 97 11.03 3.59 -3.03
CA GLY A 97 12.01 4.30 -2.22
C GLY A 97 11.50 5.60 -1.59
N ILE A 98 10.18 5.81 -1.57
CA ILE A 98 9.53 6.99 -0.98
C ILE A 98 9.22 6.70 0.49
N LEU A 99 10.24 6.88 1.31
CA LEU A 99 10.21 6.58 2.74
C LEU A 99 9.80 7.78 3.57
N MET A 100 9.04 7.53 4.65
CA MET A 100 8.77 8.53 5.68
C MET A 100 10.07 8.94 6.40
N ASP A 101 10.03 10.06 7.12
CA ASP A 101 11.18 10.53 7.90
C ASP A 101 11.57 9.57 9.03
N ALA A 102 10.57 8.91 9.61
CA ALA A 102 10.68 7.86 10.61
C ALA A 102 9.52 6.86 10.45
N PRO A 103 9.66 5.62 10.93
CA PRO A 103 8.56 4.65 10.97
C PRO A 103 7.37 5.20 11.78
N VAL A 104 6.14 4.94 11.29
CA VAL A 104 4.93 5.29 12.03
C VAL A 104 4.72 4.27 13.15
N THR A 105 4.78 4.73 14.39
CA THR A 105 4.61 3.88 15.59
C THR A 105 3.33 4.18 16.37
N GLY A 106 2.61 5.25 16.01
CA GLY A 106 1.34 5.63 16.61
C GLY A 106 0.17 4.76 16.14
N PHE A 107 -1.05 5.12 16.55
CA PHE A 107 -2.25 4.43 16.07
C PHE A 107 -2.41 4.54 14.54
N PRO A 108 -2.78 3.45 13.84
CA PRO A 108 -3.08 2.10 14.34
C PRO A 108 -1.87 1.13 14.41
N PHE A 109 -0.67 1.58 14.05
CA PHE A 109 0.55 0.77 14.00
C PHE A 109 1.05 0.31 15.40
N ASN A 110 0.61 0.96 16.47
CA ASN A 110 0.85 0.47 17.84
C ASN A 110 -0.03 -0.74 18.23
N VAL A 111 -1.10 -1.02 17.48
CA VAL A 111 -1.99 -2.17 17.72
C VAL A 111 -1.53 -3.39 16.91
N THR A 112 -1.12 -3.17 15.66
CA THR A 112 -0.60 -4.21 14.76
C THR A 112 0.37 -3.58 13.78
N GLY A 113 1.44 -4.29 13.40
CA GLY A 113 2.45 -3.79 12.47
C GLY A 113 1.94 -3.52 11.06
N SER A 114 0.85 -4.21 10.66
CA SER A 114 0.34 -4.20 9.28
C SER A 114 -1.18 -3.96 9.25
N PRO A 115 -1.66 -2.81 9.78
CA PRO A 115 -3.07 -2.54 10.05
C PRO A 115 -3.96 -2.61 8.81
N MET A 116 -3.45 -2.22 7.64
CA MET A 116 -4.19 -2.33 6.38
C MET A 116 -4.50 -3.79 6.02
N TYR A 117 -3.51 -4.68 6.13
CA TYR A 117 -3.65 -6.10 5.82
C TYR A 117 -4.71 -6.74 6.71
N TRP A 118 -4.60 -6.54 8.03
CA TRP A 118 -5.60 -7.03 8.98
C TRP A 118 -6.98 -6.42 8.74
N GLY A 119 -7.06 -5.09 8.56
CA GLY A 119 -8.33 -4.41 8.37
C GLY A 119 -9.06 -4.80 7.08
N SER A 120 -8.31 -5.06 6.00
CA SER A 120 -8.86 -5.62 4.76
C SER A 120 -9.33 -7.06 4.96
N THR A 121 -8.57 -7.94 5.61
CA THR A 121 -9.03 -9.31 5.93
C THR A 121 -10.33 -9.32 6.74
N LEU A 122 -10.45 -8.42 7.73
CA LEU A 122 -11.68 -8.26 8.51
C LEU A 122 -12.86 -7.82 7.62
N SER A 123 -12.62 -6.96 6.64
CA SER A 123 -13.64 -6.54 5.68
C SER A 123 -14.10 -7.71 4.77
N PHE A 124 -13.18 -8.56 4.30
CA PHE A 124 -13.53 -9.76 3.52
C PHE A 124 -14.39 -10.72 4.36
N LEU A 125 -13.96 -11.00 5.61
CA LEU A 125 -14.71 -11.84 6.54
C LEU A 125 -16.09 -11.26 6.84
N GLY A 126 -16.15 -9.96 7.16
CA GLY A 126 -17.37 -9.24 7.42
C GLY A 126 -18.35 -9.34 6.25
N THR A 127 -17.85 -9.25 5.02
CA THR A 127 -18.67 -9.38 3.80
C THR A 127 -19.26 -10.78 3.66
N SER A 128 -18.46 -11.82 3.90
CA SER A 128 -18.95 -13.21 3.89
C SER A 128 -20.06 -13.44 4.92
N LEU A 129 -19.87 -12.94 6.16
CA LEU A 129 -20.85 -13.05 7.23
C LEU A 129 -22.10 -12.22 6.97
N TYR A 130 -21.94 -11.01 6.40
CA TYR A 130 -23.05 -10.13 6.07
C TYR A 130 -23.96 -10.74 5.00
N TYR A 131 -23.39 -11.30 3.93
CA TYR A 131 -24.18 -11.93 2.87
C TYR A 131 -24.53 -13.40 3.15
N GLY A 132 -24.02 -14.00 4.23
CA GLY A 132 -24.27 -15.40 4.58
C GLY A 132 -23.72 -16.38 3.54
N LYS A 133 -22.54 -16.10 2.97
CA LYS A 133 -21.95 -16.86 1.87
C LYS A 133 -20.73 -17.65 2.36
N ALA A 134 -20.86 -18.97 2.41
CA ALA A 134 -19.79 -19.86 2.87
C ALA A 134 -18.52 -19.79 2.00
N ALA A 135 -18.67 -19.62 0.68
CA ALA A 135 -17.55 -19.40 -0.23
C ALA A 135 -16.71 -18.16 0.14
N GLY A 136 -17.34 -17.13 0.71
CA GLY A 136 -16.64 -15.95 1.19
C GLY A 136 -15.68 -16.24 2.35
N LEU A 137 -15.92 -17.28 3.16
CA LEU A 137 -14.99 -17.69 4.21
C LEU A 137 -13.72 -18.30 3.61
N LEU A 138 -13.85 -19.06 2.53
CA LEU A 138 -12.70 -19.62 1.79
C LEU A 138 -11.89 -18.52 1.12
N LEU A 139 -12.57 -17.56 0.48
CA LEU A 139 -11.92 -16.40 -0.14
C LEU A 139 -11.25 -15.50 0.91
N THR A 140 -11.85 -15.34 2.09
CA THR A 140 -11.22 -14.66 3.23
C THR A 140 -9.95 -15.38 3.66
N LEU A 141 -9.97 -16.71 3.74
CA LEU A 141 -8.80 -17.52 4.07
C LEU A 141 -7.71 -17.37 3.01
N GLU A 142 -8.06 -17.36 1.73
CA GLU A 142 -7.14 -17.11 0.63
C GLU A 142 -6.46 -15.74 0.77
N VAL A 143 -7.24 -14.67 0.99
CA VAL A 143 -6.71 -13.32 1.23
C VAL A 143 -5.76 -13.32 2.43
N PHE A 144 -6.15 -13.95 3.55
CA PHE A 144 -5.30 -14.04 4.73
C PHE A 144 -3.97 -14.75 4.45
N ILE A 145 -3.98 -15.87 3.71
CA ILE A 145 -2.77 -16.61 3.36
C ILE A 145 -1.85 -15.75 2.49
N LEU A 146 -2.40 -15.10 1.45
CA LEU A 146 -1.62 -14.23 0.57
C LEU A 146 -0.99 -13.07 1.34
N TYR A 147 -1.76 -12.45 2.23
CA TYR A 147 -1.29 -11.37 3.09
C TYR A 147 -0.21 -11.84 4.06
N TRP A 148 -0.40 -12.99 4.69
CA TRP A 148 0.61 -13.56 5.59
C TRP A 148 1.94 -13.83 4.87
N PHE A 149 1.89 -14.36 3.65
CA PHE A 149 3.10 -14.52 2.82
C PHE A 149 3.73 -13.19 2.43
N ALA A 150 2.93 -12.20 2.03
CA ALA A 150 3.42 -10.87 1.69
C ALA A 150 4.16 -10.23 2.87
N LEU A 151 3.57 -10.26 4.07
CA LEU A 151 4.17 -9.71 5.28
C LEU A 151 5.48 -10.38 5.68
N ARG A 152 5.64 -11.67 5.36
CA ARG A 152 6.91 -12.37 5.60
C ARG A 152 8.09 -11.76 4.84
N TRP A 153 7.80 -11.09 3.72
CA TRP A 153 8.78 -10.39 2.89
C TRP A 153 8.80 -8.88 3.15
N GLU A 154 7.63 -8.24 3.26
CA GLU A 154 7.51 -6.79 3.41
C GLU A 154 8.05 -6.29 4.75
N ASP A 155 7.67 -6.92 5.87
CA ASP A 155 8.10 -6.48 7.19
C ASP A 155 9.65 -6.40 7.32
N PRO A 156 10.43 -7.46 6.96
CA PRO A 156 11.88 -7.36 7.03
C PRO A 156 12.47 -6.39 6.00
N PHE A 157 11.85 -6.25 4.81
CA PHE A 157 12.29 -5.31 3.79
C PHE A 157 12.17 -3.86 4.27
N THR A 158 10.99 -3.47 4.78
CA THR A 158 10.73 -2.15 5.36
C THR A 158 11.69 -1.87 6.52
N ALA A 159 11.84 -2.82 7.45
CA ALA A 159 12.74 -2.66 8.59
C ALA A 159 14.19 -2.39 8.16
N GLU A 160 14.70 -3.14 7.18
CA GLU A 160 16.07 -2.97 6.69
C GLU A 160 16.28 -1.63 6.00
N ILE A 161 15.29 -1.13 5.26
CA ILE A 161 15.38 0.18 4.60
C ILE A 161 15.47 1.31 5.64
N TYR A 162 14.63 1.30 6.67
CA TYR A 162 14.71 2.31 7.73
C TYR A 162 16.03 2.20 8.51
N ALA A 163 16.49 0.97 8.84
CA ALA A 163 17.77 0.74 9.50
C ALA A 163 18.96 1.22 8.65
N LYS A 164 18.89 1.09 7.32
CA LYS A 164 19.90 1.64 6.40
C LYS A 164 19.93 3.17 6.44
N ARG A 165 18.76 3.82 6.38
CA ARG A 165 18.64 5.29 6.45
C ARG A 165 19.21 5.85 7.76
N GLU A 166 18.95 5.20 8.89
CA GLU A 166 19.55 5.60 10.17
C GLU A 166 21.07 5.47 10.18
N ARG A 167 21.62 4.37 9.67
CA ARG A 167 23.07 4.17 9.53
C ARG A 167 23.72 5.26 8.66
N GLU A 168 23.04 5.69 7.59
CA GLU A 168 23.51 6.78 6.72
C GLU A 168 23.47 8.14 7.42
N ARG A 169 22.39 8.46 8.14
CA ARG A 169 22.28 9.69 8.95
C ARG A 169 23.33 9.75 10.06
N ALA A 170 23.62 8.62 10.72
CA ALA A 170 24.66 8.56 11.73
C ALA A 170 26.06 8.82 11.15
N LYS A 171 26.35 8.31 9.93
CA LYS A 171 27.62 8.56 9.24
C LYS A 171 27.78 10.02 8.84
N SER A 172 26.75 10.66 8.27
CA SER A 172 26.82 12.07 7.88
C SER A 172 27.07 12.98 9.10
N SER A 173 26.41 12.70 10.23
CA SER A 173 26.60 13.46 11.48
C SER A 173 28.02 13.39 12.07
N LYS A 174 28.78 12.32 11.77
CA LYS A 174 30.17 12.15 12.22
C LYS A 174 31.19 12.80 11.28
N SER A 175 30.77 13.18 10.08
CA SER A 175 31.62 13.79 9.04
C SER A 175 31.48 15.32 8.93
N SER A 176 30.53 15.90 9.68
CA SER A 176 30.29 17.34 9.83
C SER A 176 30.84 17.82 11.16
#